data_AF-X1RWT6-F1
#
_entry.id   AF-X1RWT6-F1
#
_cell.length_a   1.000
_cell.length_b   1.000
_cell.length_c   1.000
_cell.angle_alpha   90.00
_cell.angle_beta   90.00
_cell.angle_gamma   90.00
#
_symmetry.space_group_name_H-M   'P 1'
#
loop_
_entity.id
_entity.type
_entity.pdbx_description
1 polymer ?
#
loop_
_entity_poly.entity_id
_entity_poly.type
_entity_poly.pdbx_seq_one_letter_code
_entity_poly.pdbx_strand_id
1 'polypeptide(L)' 'MIPLFYIECKHWSDELKLHNTQLERYFMSTSAKVAILTNGIVYQFFSDIEDNKE' A
#
# COMPACT_ATOMS: atom_id res chain seq x y z
N MET A 1 -4.84 6.97 -17.57
CA MET A 1 -3.90 5.89 -17.20
C MET A 1 -4.12 5.60 -15.73
N ILE A 2 -4.41 4.35 -15.37
CA ILE A 2 -4.63 3.96 -13.96
C ILE A 2 -3.26 3.62 -13.37
N PRO A 3 -2.87 4.18 -12.20
CA PRO A 3 -1.62 3.83 -11.55
C PRO A 3 -1.63 2.36 -11.12
N LEU A 4 -0.61 1.62 -11.58
CA LEU A 4 -0.50 0.18 -11.36
C LEU A 4 0.16 -0.16 -10.00
N PHE A 5 1.01 0.73 -9.50
CA PHE A 5 1.78 0.57 -8.27
C PHE A 5 1.78 1.85 -7.43
N TYR A 6 1.52 1.71 -6.13
CA TYR A 6 1.70 2.78 -5.14
C TYR A 6 2.86 2.45 -4.21
N ILE A 7 3.73 3.42 -3.94
CA ILE A 7 4.81 3.28 -2.96
C ILE A 7 4.76 4.49 -2.03
N GLU A 8 4.54 4.25 -0.74
CA GLU A 8 4.60 5.27 0.30
C GLU A 8 5.80 5.02 1.20
N CYS A 9 6.68 6.03 1.28
CA CYS A 9 7.84 6.03 2.16
C CYS A 9 7.59 6.95 3.36
N LYS A 10 7.76 6.42 4.57
CA LYS A 10 7.68 7.13 5.85
C LYS A 10 9.08 7.45 6.37
N HIS A 11 9.14 8.28 7.41
CA HIS A 11 10.40 8.54 8.08
C HIS A 11 10.96 7.25 8.70
N TRP A 12 12.29 7.10 8.72
CA TRP A 12 12.95 5.84 9.11
C TRP A 12 12.59 5.35 10.52
N SER A 13 12.26 6.28 11.42
CA SER A 13 11.87 6.00 12.81
C SER A 13 10.36 5.78 12.99
N ASP A 14 9.55 6.00 11.96
CA ASP A 14 8.11 5.85 12.06
C ASP A 14 7.70 4.38 12.03
N GLU A 15 6.67 4.07 12.80
CA GLU A 15 6.02 2.77 12.78
C GLU A 15 5.10 2.66 11.55
N LEU A 16 5.26 1.57 10.78
CA LEU A 16 4.47 1.36 9.57
C LEU A 16 3.08 0.80 9.89
N LYS A 17 2.08 1.68 9.93
CA LYS A 17 0.65 1.35 10.06
C LYS A 17 -0.10 1.79 8.82
N LEU A 18 -0.79 0.85 8.16
CA LEU A 18 -1.58 1.15 6.96
C LEU A 18 -2.75 2.10 7.28
N HIS A 19 -3.48 1.82 8.38
CA HIS A 19 -4.58 2.65 8.88
C HIS A 19 -4.08 4.05 9.20
N ASN A 20 -4.51 5.05 8.42
CA ASN A 20 -4.08 6.47 8.40
C ASN A 20 -3.05 6.86 7.33
N THR A 21 -2.70 5.99 6.39
CA THR A 21 -1.81 6.36 5.28
C THR A 21 -2.58 6.99 4.12
N GLN A 22 -1.87 7.72 3.27
CA GLN A 22 -2.45 8.16 1.99
C GLN A 22 -2.63 6.96 1.07
N LEU A 23 -1.68 6.03 1.12
CA LEU A 23 -1.70 4.76 0.41
C LEU A 23 -2.97 3.98 0.68
N GLU A 24 -3.43 3.83 1.93
CA GLU A 24 -4.70 3.16 2.24
C GLU A 24 -5.88 3.77 1.49
N ARG A 25 -6.01 5.11 1.53
CA ARG A 25 -7.10 5.82 0.86
C ARG A 25 -7.07 5.63 -0.65
N TYR A 26 -5.89 5.71 -1.27
CA TYR A 26 -5.76 5.53 -2.71
C TYR A 26 -5.89 4.07 -3.13
N PHE A 27 -5.34 3.15 -2.35
CA PHE A 27 -5.41 1.72 -2.62
C PHE A 27 -6.85 1.19 -2.57
N MET A 28 -7.66 1.63 -1.59
CA MET A 28 -9.06 1.22 -1.51
C MET A 28 -9.98 1.92 -2.54
N SER A 29 -9.61 3.08 -3.05
CA SER A 29 -10.48 3.90 -3.94
C SER A 29 -10.10 3.82 -5.42
N THR A 30 -9.00 3.16 -5.76
CA THR A 30 -8.51 3.06 -7.14
C THR A 30 -8.27 1.60 -7.52
N SER A 31 -8.29 1.29 -8.82
CA SER A 31 -8.01 -0.07 -9.35
C SER A 31 -6.53 -0.46 -9.27
N ALA A 32 -5.80 0.04 -8.27
CA ALA A 32 -4.41 -0.27 -8.05
C ALA A 32 -4.26 -1.73 -7.62
N LYS A 33 -3.40 -2.47 -8.30
CA LYS A 33 -3.24 -3.91 -8.03
C LYS A 33 -2.25 -4.20 -6.91
N VAL A 34 -1.29 -3.30 -6.70
CA VAL A 34 -0.18 -3.50 -5.76
C VAL A 34 0.22 -2.18 -5.09
N ALA A 35 0.52 -2.23 -3.80
CA ALA A 35 1.04 -1.11 -3.03
C ALA A 35 2.15 -1.53 -2.04
N ILE A 36 3.06 -0.60 -1.71
CA ILE A 36 4.19 -0.81 -0.79
C ILE A 36 4.22 0.32 0.23
N LEU A 37 4.25 -0.02 1.52
CA LEU A 37 4.53 0.92 2.62
C LEU A 37 5.90 0.60 3.23
N THR A 38 6.79 1.59 3.31
CA THR A 38 8.16 1.40 3.83
C THR A 38 8.66 2.59 4.63
N ASN A 39 9.61 2.37 5.53
CA ASN A 39 10.42 3.42 6.18
C ASN A 39 11.91 3.28 5.83
N GLY A 40 12.24 2.52 4.77
CA GLY A 40 13.62 2.21 4.38
C GLY A 40 14.28 1.09 5.17
N ILE A 41 13.63 0.55 6.21
CA ILE A 41 14.10 -0.60 6.99
C ILE A 41 13.14 -1.78 6.84
N VAL A 42 11.85 -1.51 7.00
CA VAL A 42 10.77 -2.50 6.83
C VAL A 42 9.98 -2.19 5.57
N TYR A 43 9.57 -3.23 4.85
CA TYR A 43 8.78 -3.14 3.63
C TYR A 43 7.52 -4.00 3.78
N GLN A 44 6.35 -3.38 3.74
CA GLN A 44 5.06 -4.05 3.77
C GLN A 44 4.44 -4.01 2.37
N PHE A 45 4.13 -5.18 1.82
CA PHE A 45 3.55 -5.34 0.49
C PHE A 45 2.06 -5.61 0.62
N PHE A 46 1.26 -4.88 -0.15
CA PHE A 46 -0.17 -5.03 -0.25
C PHE A 46 -0.54 -5.31 -1.71
N SER A 47 -1.49 -6.19 -1.92
CA SER A 47 -2.02 -6.50 -3.24
C SER A 47 -3.51 -6.75 -3.12
N ASP A 48 -4.26 -6.24 -4.09
CA ASP A 48 -5.69 -6.50 -4.17
C ASP A 48 -5.84 -7.86 -4.85
N ILE A 49 -5.57 -8.91 -4.09
CA ILE A 49 -5.94 -10.28 -4.45
C ILE A 49 -7.38 -10.37 -3.98
N GLU A 50 -8.34 -10.09 -4.87
CA GLU A 50 -9.69 -10.59 -4.68
C GLU A 50 -9.57 -12.10 -4.45
N ASP A 51 -9.73 -12.52 -3.20
CA ASP A 51 -9.87 -13.91 -2.81
C ASP A 51 -11.21 -14.36 -3.37
N ASN A 52 -11.26 -14.64 -4.69
CA ASN A 52 -12.34 -15.38 -5.30
C ASN A 52 -12.25 -16.80 -4.72
N LYS A 53 -12.79 -16.95 -3.50
CA LYS A 53 -13.12 -18.24 -2.91
C LYS A 53 -14.19 -18.87 -3.81
N GLU A 54 -13.73 -19.70 -4.75
CA GLU A 54 -14.55 -20.79 -5.31
C GLU A 54 -14.63 -21.96 -4.32
#